data_AF-A0AA85IK80-F1
#
_entry.id   AF-A0AA85IK80-F1
#
_cell.length_a   1.000
_cell.length_b   1.000
_cell.length_c   1.000
_cell.angle_alpha   90.00
_cell.angle_beta   90.00
_cell.angle_gamma   90.00
#
_symmetry.space_group_name_H-M   'P 1'
#
loop_
_entity.id
_entity.type
_entity.pdbx_description
1 polymer ?
#
loop_
_entity_poly.entity_id
_entity_poly.type
_entity_poly.pdbx_seq_one_letter_code
_entity_poly.pdbx_strand_id
1 'polypeptide(L)'
;MLHFQVVNHFPNHFELTRKDLMVKNIKRYRRELERDGNPLAAKDDTGKYIYLDFIPVTYMLPQDYNLFAEEFKRNPSSTWIMKPSGRARGVGIFLINKLSQLKRWSREGKSNFGGTTPTCGKDSYVISKYIDNPLLIGGKKFDLRLYVLVTTFRPLKAYIYKLGFCRFCTVRYNSDVNELDNMFVHLTNVSIQKHGVHYNSIHGGKWTTENFRLWLEGTKGKPVADKLFDEIHWIVVHSLKAVANVLINDRHCFECYGYDIIIDDNFKAWLVEVNASPSLSATTASDRILKYKLVNDVVNIVIPNGAIPDVKSNKTVSKEQMGLFDLLYDEEKAHEDTTGVTCPQPCYQHLSSSGSTSNHIVSQAAPRGRRESRISMSKISAQK
;
A
#
# COMPACT_ATOMS: atom_id res chain seq x y z
N MET A 1 -28.59 7.87 17.30
CA MET A 1 -28.61 6.40 17.51
C MET A 1 -28.66 6.11 18.99
N LEU A 2 -29.29 5.01 19.39
CA LEU A 2 -29.25 4.53 20.77
C LEU A 2 -27.86 3.96 21.07
N HIS A 3 -27.44 4.00 22.33
CA HIS A 3 -26.09 3.60 22.76
C HIS A 3 -25.71 2.14 22.43
N PHE A 4 -26.70 1.30 22.11
CA PHE A 4 -26.51 -0.09 21.72
C PHE A 4 -26.54 -0.37 20.22
N GLN A 5 -26.79 0.65 19.41
CA GLN A 5 -26.76 0.51 17.96
C GLN A 5 -25.33 0.63 17.46
N VAL A 6 -24.99 -0.20 16.49
CA VAL A 6 -23.68 -0.18 15.84
C VAL A 6 -23.86 -0.29 14.32
N VAL A 7 -23.08 0.48 13.56
CA VAL A 7 -23.13 0.59 12.10
C VAL A 7 -21.74 0.32 11.53
N ASN A 8 -21.70 -0.41 10.41
CA ASN A 8 -20.46 -0.91 9.81
C ASN A 8 -19.79 0.06 8.82
N HIS A 9 -20.11 1.35 8.90
CA HIS A 9 -19.51 2.42 8.12
C HIS A 9 -19.40 3.70 8.92
N PHE A 10 -18.26 4.38 8.81
CA PHE A 10 -18.18 5.77 9.26
C PHE A 10 -18.95 6.67 8.29
N PRO A 11 -19.60 7.75 8.77
CA PRO A 11 -20.00 8.83 7.88
C PRO A 11 -18.76 9.31 7.11
N ASN A 12 -18.95 9.87 5.92
CA ASN A 12 -17.88 10.34 5.02
C ASN A 12 -16.68 9.38 4.77
N HIS A 13 -16.84 8.07 4.96
CA HIS A 13 -15.81 7.04 4.69
C HIS A 13 -15.22 7.08 3.25
N PHE A 14 -15.91 7.73 2.31
CA PHE A 14 -15.41 8.01 0.97
C PHE A 14 -14.15 8.89 0.93
N GLU A 15 -13.81 9.61 2.01
CA GLU A 15 -12.56 10.37 2.15
C GLU A 15 -11.31 9.48 2.07
N LEU A 16 -11.42 8.22 2.49
CA LEU A 16 -10.37 7.22 2.37
C LEU A 16 -10.55 6.34 1.12
N THR A 17 -11.80 6.05 0.74
CA THR A 17 -12.09 4.98 -0.22
C THR A 17 -12.25 5.45 -1.66
N ARG A 18 -12.53 6.74 -1.88
CA ARG A 18 -12.42 7.34 -3.22
C ARG A 18 -10.98 7.75 -3.49
N LYS A 19 -10.42 7.29 -4.61
CA LYS A 19 -9.01 7.49 -4.95
C LYS A 19 -8.59 8.96 -5.02
N ASP A 20 -9.47 9.84 -5.50
CA ASP A 20 -9.24 11.27 -5.59
C ASP A 20 -9.09 11.92 -4.21
N LEU A 21 -10.02 11.63 -3.30
CA LEU A 21 -10.02 12.13 -1.93
C LEU A 21 -8.88 11.52 -1.11
N MET A 22 -8.63 10.22 -1.24
CA MET A 22 -7.52 9.53 -0.57
C MET A 22 -6.18 10.20 -0.90
N VAL A 23 -5.88 10.42 -2.18
CA VAL A 23 -4.65 11.07 -2.62
C VAL A 23 -4.58 12.52 -2.12
N LYS A 24 -5.69 13.26 -2.17
CA LYS A 24 -5.77 14.63 -1.65
C LYS A 24 -5.47 14.68 -0.15
N ASN A 25 -6.05 13.76 0.63
CA ASN A 25 -5.87 13.66 2.07
C ASN A 25 -4.42 13.29 2.44
N ILE A 26 -3.81 12.33 1.75
CA ILE A 26 -2.38 11.97 1.94
C ILE A 26 -1.46 13.15 1.59
N LYS A 27 -1.73 13.86 0.48
CA LYS A 27 -0.97 15.07 0.10
C LYS A 27 -1.12 16.20 1.13
N ARG A 28 -2.29 16.33 1.77
CA ARG A 28 -2.50 17.31 2.85
C ARG A 28 -1.72 16.90 4.10
N TYR A 29 -1.84 15.64 4.51
CA TYR A 29 -1.14 15.07 5.67
C TYR A 29 0.38 15.25 5.57
N ARG A 30 0.98 14.96 4.41
CA ARG A 30 2.42 15.20 4.17
C ARG A 30 2.80 16.67 4.37
N ARG A 31 2.00 17.62 3.85
CA ARG A 31 2.23 19.07 4.00
C ARG A 31 2.06 19.58 5.43
N GLU A 32 1.11 19.02 6.16
CA GLU A 32 0.93 19.32 7.59
C GLU A 32 2.18 18.88 8.37
N LEU A 33 2.66 17.66 8.14
CA LEU A 33 3.89 17.17 8.77
C LEU A 33 5.14 17.99 8.40
N GLU A 34 5.24 18.48 7.16
CA GLU A 34 6.32 19.40 6.75
C GLU A 34 6.28 20.71 7.52
N ARG A 35 5.11 21.33 7.61
CA ARG A 35 4.91 22.59 8.33
C ARG A 35 5.24 22.43 9.81
N ASP A 36 4.91 21.29 10.38
CA ASP A 36 5.13 20.97 11.78
C ASP A 36 6.57 20.49 12.05
N GLY A 37 7.44 20.44 11.03
CA GLY A 37 8.84 20.02 11.14
C GLY A 37 9.03 18.55 11.50
N ASN A 38 8.02 17.70 11.23
CA ASN A 38 8.04 16.31 11.63
C ASN A 38 9.03 15.49 10.77
N PRO A 39 9.94 14.69 11.37
CA PRO A 39 10.91 13.88 10.63
C PRO A 39 10.31 12.93 9.58
N LEU A 40 9.05 12.52 9.75
CA LEU A 40 8.32 11.69 8.79
C LEU A 40 8.14 12.36 7.42
N ALA A 41 8.18 13.69 7.38
CA ALA A 41 8.12 14.48 6.16
C ALA A 41 9.49 14.70 5.48
N ALA A 42 10.55 14.05 5.97
CA ALA A 42 11.88 14.14 5.36
C ALA A 42 11.84 13.74 3.87
N LYS A 43 12.60 14.49 3.07
CA LYS A 43 12.75 14.29 1.63
C LYS A 43 14.19 13.93 1.29
N ASP A 44 14.36 13.15 0.24
CA ASP A 44 15.65 12.89 -0.38
C ASP A 44 16.10 14.07 -1.27
N ASP A 45 17.30 13.97 -1.83
CA ASP A 45 17.88 14.98 -2.72
C ASP A 45 17.06 15.21 -4.00
N THR A 46 16.17 14.28 -4.35
CA THR A 46 15.26 14.39 -5.50
C THR A 46 13.92 15.04 -5.14
N GLY A 47 13.72 15.39 -3.86
CA GLY A 47 12.50 16.00 -3.35
C GLY A 47 11.37 15.01 -3.05
N LYS A 48 11.64 13.69 -3.09
CA LYS A 48 10.65 12.66 -2.74
C LYS A 48 10.66 12.38 -1.25
N TYR A 49 9.50 12.08 -0.68
CA TYR A 49 9.40 11.72 0.72
C TYR A 49 10.08 10.37 0.97
N ILE A 50 10.87 10.28 2.03
CA ILE A 50 11.58 9.05 2.39
C ILE A 50 10.61 8.04 3.01
N TYR A 51 9.79 8.48 3.96
CA TYR A 51 8.92 7.59 4.74
C TYR A 51 7.47 7.55 4.24
N LEU A 52 7.07 8.55 3.45
CA LEU A 52 5.68 8.72 3.04
C LEU A 52 5.45 8.53 1.55
N ASP A 53 6.44 8.09 0.76
CA ASP A 53 6.30 7.87 -0.70
C ASP A 53 5.74 6.48 -1.04
N PHE A 54 4.49 6.25 -0.66
CA PHE A 54 3.81 4.95 -0.84
C PHE A 54 2.55 4.99 -1.71
N ILE A 55 2.21 6.14 -2.30
CA ILE A 55 1.14 6.24 -3.30
C ILE A 55 1.74 6.64 -4.65
N PRO A 56 1.31 6.02 -5.76
CA PRO A 56 1.76 6.43 -7.08
C PRO A 56 1.42 7.90 -7.37
N VAL A 57 2.29 8.59 -8.10
CA VAL A 57 2.05 9.98 -8.54
C VAL A 57 0.70 10.05 -9.23
N THR A 58 -0.18 10.93 -8.75
CA THR A 58 -1.58 10.97 -9.16
C THR A 58 -2.07 12.40 -9.30
N TYR A 59 -2.84 12.65 -10.37
CA TYR A 59 -3.43 13.94 -10.73
C TYR A 59 -4.93 13.79 -10.99
N MET A 60 -5.67 14.85 -10.74
CA MET A 60 -7.12 14.94 -10.91
C MET A 60 -7.47 15.69 -12.18
N LEU A 61 -8.11 15.04 -13.15
CA LEU A 61 -8.53 15.69 -14.40
C LEU A 61 -9.99 16.14 -14.31
N PRO A 62 -10.30 17.34 -14.87
CA PRO A 62 -9.42 18.22 -15.65
C PRO A 62 -8.54 19.20 -14.85
N GLN A 63 -8.70 19.31 -13.53
CA GLN A 63 -8.11 20.37 -12.69
C GLN A 63 -6.56 20.42 -12.75
N ASP A 64 -5.93 19.26 -12.71
CA ASP A 64 -4.47 19.09 -12.67
C ASP A 64 -3.87 18.82 -14.06
N TYR A 65 -4.61 19.08 -15.15
CA TYR A 65 -4.15 18.75 -16.52
C TYR A 65 -2.78 19.36 -16.84
N ASN A 66 -2.56 20.62 -16.48
CA ASN A 66 -1.30 21.32 -16.76
C ASN A 66 -0.13 20.67 -16.00
N LEU A 67 -0.33 20.37 -14.71
CA LEU A 67 0.67 19.69 -13.88
C LEU A 67 1.01 18.30 -14.42
N PHE A 68 -0.02 17.55 -14.82
CA PHE A 68 0.16 16.25 -15.47
C PHE A 68 0.92 16.38 -16.80
N ALA A 69 0.58 17.36 -17.63
CA ALA A 69 1.22 17.56 -18.93
C ALA A 69 2.70 17.94 -18.79
N GLU A 70 3.07 18.72 -17.78
CA GLU A 70 4.47 19.02 -17.44
C GLU A 70 5.23 17.78 -16.98
N GLU A 71 4.65 16.98 -16.08
CA GLU A 71 5.27 15.75 -15.60
C GLU A 71 5.44 14.73 -16.74
N PHE A 72 4.43 14.60 -17.60
CA PHE A 72 4.49 13.73 -18.77
C PHE A 72 5.58 14.18 -19.76
N LYS A 73 5.78 15.50 -19.95
CA LYS A 73 6.85 16.03 -20.79
C LYS A 73 8.23 15.77 -20.21
N ARG A 74 8.39 15.79 -18.87
CA ARG A 74 9.65 15.45 -18.20
C ARG A 74 10.01 13.97 -18.38
N ASN A 75 9.00 13.10 -18.34
CA ASN A 75 9.16 11.65 -18.44
C ASN A 75 8.28 11.04 -19.57
N PRO A 76 8.58 11.26 -20.86
CA PRO A 76 7.67 10.88 -21.96
C PRO A 76 7.47 9.38 -22.16
N SER A 77 8.39 8.55 -21.65
CA SER A 77 8.30 7.09 -21.70
C SER A 77 7.43 6.50 -20.58
N SER A 78 6.95 7.32 -19.65
CA SER A 78 6.16 6.84 -18.52
C SER A 78 4.76 6.39 -18.95
N THR A 79 4.33 5.24 -18.41
CA THR A 79 2.97 4.74 -18.59
C THR A 79 2.09 5.22 -17.43
N TRP A 80 0.86 5.59 -17.75
CA TRP A 80 -0.12 6.07 -16.78
C TRP A 80 -1.42 5.28 -16.91
N ILE A 81 -2.11 5.11 -15.79
CA ILE A 81 -3.42 4.48 -15.73
C ILE A 81 -4.48 5.54 -15.44
N MET A 82 -5.46 5.63 -16.34
CA MET A 82 -6.62 6.49 -16.16
C MET A 82 -7.77 5.68 -15.59
N LYS A 83 -8.43 6.21 -14.56
CA LYS A 83 -9.59 5.61 -13.92
C LYS A 83 -10.68 6.66 -13.71
N PRO A 84 -11.96 6.37 -13.96
CA PRO A 84 -13.05 7.27 -13.59
C PRO A 84 -13.16 7.40 -12.06
N SER A 85 -13.40 8.60 -11.54
CA SER A 85 -13.37 8.87 -10.08
C SER A 85 -14.49 8.18 -9.29
N GLY A 86 -15.59 7.77 -9.95
CA GLY A 86 -16.78 7.22 -9.28
C GLY A 86 -17.24 5.84 -9.76
N ARG A 87 -16.49 5.15 -10.62
CA ARG A 87 -16.87 3.80 -11.10
C ARG A 87 -15.93 2.72 -10.52
N ALA A 88 -16.48 1.53 -10.29
CA ALA A 88 -15.76 0.37 -9.76
C ALA A 88 -15.67 -0.77 -10.81
N ARG A 89 -15.06 -1.89 -10.43
CA ARG A 89 -14.99 -3.16 -11.22
C ARG A 89 -14.11 -3.13 -12.48
N GLY A 90 -13.27 -2.12 -12.63
CA GLY A 90 -12.34 -2.00 -13.77
C GLY A 90 -12.95 -1.42 -15.05
N VAL A 91 -14.20 -0.97 -15.01
CA VAL A 91 -14.89 -0.39 -16.16
C VAL A 91 -14.39 1.03 -16.42
N GLY A 92 -13.98 1.31 -17.65
CA GLY A 92 -13.48 2.63 -18.07
C GLY A 92 -12.01 2.90 -17.70
N ILE A 93 -11.26 1.86 -17.32
CA ILE A 93 -9.82 1.97 -17.07
C ILE A 93 -9.07 1.76 -18.38
N PHE A 94 -8.11 2.63 -18.66
CA PHE A 94 -7.21 2.48 -19.81
C PHE A 94 -5.81 2.99 -19.48
N LEU A 95 -4.81 2.43 -20.15
CA LEU A 95 -3.44 2.87 -20.05
C LEU A 95 -3.15 3.94 -21.10
N ILE A 96 -2.33 4.91 -20.74
CA ILE A 96 -1.80 5.89 -21.68
C ILE A 96 -0.27 5.95 -21.57
N ASN A 97 0.36 6.01 -22.73
CA ASN A 97 1.80 6.21 -22.89
C ASN A 97 2.12 7.28 -23.93
N LYS A 98 1.09 7.90 -24.53
CA LYS A 98 1.22 9.03 -25.44
C LYS A 98 0.16 10.08 -25.10
N LEU A 99 0.56 11.34 -25.00
CA LEU A 99 -0.35 12.44 -24.67
C LEU A 99 -1.48 12.62 -25.71
N SER A 100 -1.28 12.16 -26.95
CA SER A 100 -2.32 12.15 -27.99
C SER A 100 -3.52 11.25 -27.63
N GLN A 101 -3.33 10.18 -26.87
CA GLN A 101 -4.40 9.29 -26.40
C GLN A 101 -5.37 10.03 -25.47
N LEU A 102 -4.90 11.06 -24.74
CA LEU A 102 -5.74 11.90 -23.89
C LEU A 102 -6.68 12.82 -24.68
N LYS A 103 -6.35 13.12 -25.95
CA LYS A 103 -7.25 13.87 -26.83
C LYS A 103 -8.49 13.06 -27.23
N ARG A 104 -8.38 11.72 -27.27
CA ARG A 104 -9.52 10.82 -27.54
C ARG A 104 -10.55 10.93 -26.41
N TRP A 105 -10.09 10.92 -25.16
CA TRP A 105 -10.91 11.16 -23.97
C TRP A 105 -11.69 12.49 -24.03
N SER A 106 -11.03 13.59 -24.42
CA SER A 106 -11.70 14.89 -24.52
C SER A 106 -12.76 14.95 -25.64
N ARG A 107 -12.69 14.09 -26.66
CA ARG A 107 -13.65 14.05 -27.78
C ARG A 107 -14.82 13.13 -27.51
N GLU A 108 -14.59 11.97 -26.90
CA GLU A 108 -15.65 11.02 -26.51
C GLU A 108 -16.59 11.61 -25.45
N GLY A 109 -16.07 12.46 -24.55
CA GLY A 109 -16.91 13.25 -23.63
C GLY A 109 -17.81 14.30 -24.30
N LYS A 110 -17.70 14.51 -25.62
CA LYS A 110 -18.54 15.42 -26.40
C LYS A 110 -19.50 14.71 -27.36
N SER A 111 -19.37 13.41 -27.62
CA SER A 111 -20.07 12.76 -28.74
C SER A 111 -21.31 11.93 -28.41
N ASN A 112 -21.69 11.73 -27.14
CA ASN A 112 -22.79 10.80 -26.78
C ASN A 112 -23.97 11.37 -25.97
N PHE A 113 -24.16 12.68 -25.87
CA PHE A 113 -25.37 13.26 -25.25
C PHE A 113 -26.12 14.21 -26.19
N GLY A 114 -26.69 13.63 -27.25
CA GLY A 114 -27.74 14.23 -28.07
C GLY A 114 -29.15 13.79 -27.67
N GLY A 115 -29.36 13.45 -26.39
CA GLY A 115 -30.64 13.02 -25.84
C GLY A 115 -31.06 13.92 -24.68
N THR A 116 -32.23 14.55 -24.82
CA THR A 116 -32.87 15.48 -23.89
C THR A 116 -33.09 14.90 -22.49
N THR A 117 -32.10 15.02 -21.60
CA THR A 117 -32.28 15.03 -20.13
C THR A 117 -31.09 15.74 -19.48
N PRO A 118 -31.28 16.74 -18.59
CA PRO A 118 -30.17 17.43 -17.93
C PRO A 118 -29.77 16.67 -16.66
N THR A 119 -28.79 15.75 -16.74
CA THR A 119 -28.25 15.07 -15.56
C THR A 119 -26.73 14.80 -15.64
N CYS A 120 -26.03 15.29 -14.60
CA CYS A 120 -24.65 14.99 -14.17
C CYS A 120 -23.45 15.44 -15.04
N GLY A 121 -22.54 16.16 -14.39
CA GLY A 121 -21.42 16.91 -14.99
C GLY A 121 -20.30 16.09 -15.62
N LYS A 122 -19.36 16.82 -16.25
CA LYS A 122 -18.12 16.28 -16.87
C LYS A 122 -17.51 15.19 -15.99
N ASP A 123 -17.43 13.96 -16.50
CA ASP A 123 -16.83 12.83 -15.78
C ASP A 123 -15.40 13.21 -15.31
N SER A 124 -15.19 13.25 -14.00
CA SER A 124 -13.86 13.44 -13.40
C SER A 124 -13.07 12.14 -13.50
N TYR A 125 -11.79 12.25 -13.86
CA TYR A 125 -10.87 11.13 -13.95
C TYR A 125 -9.68 11.33 -13.02
N VAL A 126 -9.22 10.22 -12.47
CA VAL A 126 -7.94 10.12 -11.78
C VAL A 126 -6.94 9.54 -12.77
N ILE A 127 -5.82 10.25 -12.98
CA ILE A 127 -4.69 9.72 -13.72
C ILE A 127 -3.54 9.46 -12.75
N SER A 128 -3.02 8.24 -12.76
CA SER A 128 -2.03 7.75 -11.80
C SER A 128 -0.87 7.10 -12.55
N LYS A 129 0.36 7.27 -12.07
CA LYS A 129 1.53 6.63 -12.65
C LYS A 129 1.33 5.11 -12.55
N TYR A 130 1.50 4.41 -13.67
CA TYR A 130 1.39 2.97 -13.70
C TYR A 130 2.68 2.37 -13.13
N ILE A 131 2.54 1.32 -12.31
CA ILE A 131 3.67 0.54 -11.80
C ILE A 131 4.00 -0.49 -12.89
N ASP A 132 5.01 -0.19 -13.70
CA ASP A 132 5.48 -0.95 -14.86
C ASP A 132 6.57 -1.98 -14.53
N ASN A 133 7.09 -1.95 -13.31
CA ASN A 133 8.01 -2.93 -12.74
C ASN A 133 7.39 -3.74 -11.57
N PRO A 134 6.19 -4.33 -11.70
CA PRO A 134 5.59 -5.07 -10.60
C PRO A 134 6.40 -6.33 -10.26
N LEU A 135 6.41 -6.73 -8.99
CA LEU A 135 6.91 -8.05 -8.58
C LEU A 135 6.09 -9.14 -9.29
N LEU A 136 6.79 -10.07 -9.95
CA LEU A 136 6.19 -11.16 -10.69
C LEU A 136 6.44 -12.49 -10.00
N ILE A 137 5.41 -13.32 -9.91
CA ILE A 137 5.54 -14.71 -9.46
C ILE A 137 5.10 -15.61 -10.61
N GLY A 138 5.98 -16.50 -11.06
CA GLY A 138 5.75 -17.31 -12.27
C GLY A 138 5.52 -16.47 -13.54
N GLY A 139 6.08 -15.26 -13.57
CA GLY A 139 5.90 -14.30 -14.67
C GLY A 139 4.53 -13.62 -14.69
N LYS A 140 3.74 -13.70 -13.62
CA LYS A 140 2.39 -13.09 -13.53
C LYS A 140 2.37 -11.94 -12.53
N LYS A 141 1.71 -10.85 -12.91
CA LYS A 141 1.42 -9.72 -12.04
C LYS A 141 0.36 -10.10 -11.02
N PHE A 142 0.44 -9.55 -9.82
CA PHE A 142 -0.58 -9.67 -8.79
C PHE A 142 -0.77 -8.37 -8.01
N ASP A 143 -1.90 -8.28 -7.32
CA ASP A 143 -2.10 -7.33 -6.23
C ASP A 143 -2.38 -8.09 -4.93
N LEU A 144 -2.10 -7.44 -3.80
CA LEU A 144 -2.35 -7.97 -2.48
C LEU A 144 -3.59 -7.31 -1.86
N ARG A 145 -4.57 -8.14 -1.49
CA ARG A 145 -5.75 -7.74 -0.71
C ARG A 145 -5.54 -8.05 0.77
N LEU A 146 -5.57 -7.01 1.59
CA LEU A 146 -5.54 -7.08 3.05
C LEU A 146 -6.83 -6.54 3.65
N TYR A 147 -7.17 -6.99 4.86
CA TYR A 147 -8.36 -6.54 5.59
C TYR A 147 -7.93 -5.78 6.84
N VAL A 148 -8.46 -4.57 7.01
CA VAL A 148 -8.14 -3.68 8.12
C VAL A 148 -9.44 -3.24 8.77
N LEU A 149 -9.62 -3.55 10.05
CA LEU A 149 -10.76 -3.10 10.84
C LEU A 149 -10.37 -1.84 11.60
N VAL A 150 -11.20 -0.80 11.49
CA VAL A 150 -11.09 0.42 12.30
C VAL A 150 -12.33 0.52 13.18
N THR A 151 -12.13 0.63 14.49
CA THR A 151 -13.23 0.75 15.46
C THR A 151 -13.44 2.19 15.91
N THR A 152 -12.44 3.06 15.77
CA THR A 152 -12.52 4.49 16.06
C THR A 152 -11.39 5.23 15.35
N PHE A 153 -11.64 6.46 14.92
CA PHE A 153 -10.64 7.39 14.40
C PHE A 153 -10.18 8.43 15.43
N ARG A 154 -10.89 8.58 16.56
CA ARG A 154 -10.52 9.47 17.66
C ARG A 154 -10.91 8.87 19.02
N PRO A 155 -9.95 8.25 19.73
CA PRO A 155 -8.58 7.97 19.29
C PRO A 155 -8.54 6.93 18.16
N LEU A 156 -7.54 6.95 17.29
CA LEU A 156 -7.39 5.99 16.19
C LEU A 156 -7.06 4.60 16.73
N LYS A 157 -7.91 3.61 16.42
CA LYS A 157 -7.71 2.20 16.78
C LYS A 157 -7.97 1.32 15.57
N ALA A 158 -6.91 0.65 15.12
CA ALA A 158 -6.90 -0.14 13.90
C ALA A 158 -6.31 -1.54 14.13
N TYR A 159 -6.89 -2.51 13.44
CA TYR A 159 -6.51 -3.92 13.49
C TYR A 159 -6.28 -4.44 12.08
N ILE A 160 -5.26 -5.27 11.89
CA ILE A 160 -5.01 -5.94 10.61
C ILE A 160 -5.35 -7.41 10.72
N TYR A 161 -6.04 -7.94 9.72
CA TYR A 161 -6.39 -9.36 9.68
C TYR A 161 -5.24 -10.18 9.11
N LYS A 162 -4.85 -11.26 9.79
CA LYS A 162 -3.76 -12.17 9.34
C LYS A 162 -4.03 -12.77 7.97
N LEU A 163 -5.30 -13.09 7.69
CA LEU A 163 -5.69 -13.69 6.43
C LEU A 163 -5.97 -12.61 5.38
N GLY A 164 -5.26 -12.68 4.28
CA GLY A 164 -5.47 -11.91 3.06
C GLY A 164 -5.19 -12.78 1.85
N PHE A 165 -5.16 -12.19 0.66
CA PHE A 165 -4.82 -12.93 -0.54
C PHE A 165 -4.20 -12.07 -1.63
N CYS A 166 -3.26 -12.67 -2.37
CA CYS A 166 -2.78 -12.17 -3.63
C CYS A 166 -3.77 -12.56 -4.74
N ARG A 167 -4.13 -11.63 -5.63
CA ARG A 167 -4.91 -11.88 -6.85
C ARG A 167 -4.00 -11.79 -8.06
N PHE A 168 -3.84 -12.89 -8.77
CA PHE A 168 -3.00 -12.96 -9.96
C PHE A 168 -3.78 -12.61 -11.24
N CYS A 169 -3.09 -11.98 -12.18
CA CYS A 169 -3.53 -11.96 -13.57
C CYS A 169 -3.51 -13.38 -14.15
N THR A 170 -4.40 -13.68 -15.09
CA THR A 170 -4.46 -14.99 -15.76
C THR A 170 -3.30 -15.16 -16.75
N VAL A 171 -2.90 -14.07 -17.40
CA VAL A 171 -1.84 -14.01 -18.42
C VAL A 171 -0.51 -13.58 -17.80
N ARG A 172 0.61 -14.01 -18.40
CA ARG A 172 1.95 -13.52 -18.04
C ARG A 172 2.05 -12.02 -18.30
N TYR A 173 2.80 -11.33 -17.45
CA TYR A 173 3.02 -9.90 -17.59
C TYR A 173 3.93 -9.61 -18.78
N ASN A 174 3.50 -8.70 -19.63
CA ASN A 174 4.32 -8.11 -20.69
C ASN A 174 4.28 -6.58 -20.54
N SER A 175 5.44 -5.95 -20.62
CA SER A 175 5.61 -4.49 -20.60
C SER A 175 5.60 -3.88 -22.00
N ASP A 176 5.52 -4.69 -23.05
CA ASP A 176 5.52 -4.22 -24.44
C ASP A 176 4.35 -3.29 -24.73
N VAL A 177 4.69 -2.13 -25.29
CA VAL A 177 3.76 -1.04 -25.66
C VAL A 177 2.63 -1.52 -26.58
N ASN A 178 2.87 -2.55 -27.38
CA ASN A 178 1.92 -3.07 -28.35
C ASN A 178 0.78 -3.88 -27.70
N GLU A 179 0.93 -4.30 -26.44
CA GLU A 179 -0.07 -5.08 -25.70
C GLU A 179 -0.79 -4.27 -24.61
N LEU A 180 -0.57 -2.95 -24.52
CA LEU A 180 -1.22 -2.07 -23.53
C LEU A 180 -2.75 -2.08 -23.59
N ASP A 181 -3.33 -2.47 -24.73
CA ASP A 181 -4.77 -2.64 -24.91
C ASP A 181 -5.31 -3.95 -24.30
N ASN A 182 -4.44 -4.92 -23.99
CA ASN A 182 -4.83 -6.17 -23.34
C ASN A 182 -5.01 -5.98 -21.83
N MET A 183 -6.19 -5.51 -21.44
CA MET A 183 -6.56 -5.28 -20.04
C MET A 183 -6.39 -6.51 -19.13
N PHE A 184 -6.42 -7.74 -19.66
CA PHE A 184 -6.24 -8.97 -18.87
C PHE A 184 -4.81 -9.14 -18.32
N VAL A 185 -3.81 -8.49 -18.93
CA VAL A 185 -2.41 -8.50 -18.47
C VAL A 185 -2.21 -7.50 -17.32
N HIS A 186 -2.94 -6.38 -17.36
CA HIS A 186 -2.66 -5.22 -16.52
C HIS A 186 -3.62 -5.05 -15.33
N LEU A 187 -4.83 -5.62 -15.39
CA LEU A 187 -5.87 -5.48 -14.37
C LEU A 187 -6.17 -6.82 -13.70
N THR A 188 -5.91 -6.91 -12.40
CA THR A 188 -6.05 -8.13 -11.57
C THR A 188 -7.49 -8.40 -11.10
N ASN A 189 -8.47 -7.57 -11.48
CA ASN A 189 -9.84 -7.68 -10.97
C ASN A 189 -10.53 -8.96 -11.47
N VAL A 190 -11.17 -9.69 -10.55
CA VAL A 190 -11.89 -10.94 -10.81
C VAL A 190 -12.99 -10.76 -11.88
N SER A 191 -13.66 -9.60 -11.97
CA SER A 191 -14.65 -9.32 -13.01
C SER A 191 -14.08 -9.37 -14.42
N ILE A 192 -12.78 -9.06 -14.57
CA ILE A 192 -12.06 -9.12 -15.83
C ILE A 192 -11.47 -10.51 -15.99
N GLN A 193 -10.77 -11.02 -14.97
CA GLN A 193 -10.01 -12.27 -15.05
C GLN A 193 -10.87 -13.54 -15.25
N LYS A 194 -12.14 -13.55 -14.84
CA LYS A 194 -13.05 -14.69 -15.03
C LYS A 194 -13.31 -15.06 -16.50
N HIS A 195 -13.07 -14.13 -17.43
CA HIS A 195 -13.22 -14.38 -18.87
C HIS A 195 -11.91 -14.86 -19.52
N GLY A 196 -10.82 -14.96 -18.76
CA GLY A 196 -9.53 -15.43 -19.27
C GLY A 196 -9.50 -16.94 -19.51
N VAL A 197 -8.96 -17.36 -20.65
CA VAL A 197 -8.86 -18.77 -21.09
C VAL A 197 -8.13 -19.67 -20.07
N HIS A 198 -7.17 -19.10 -19.33
CA HIS A 198 -6.35 -19.81 -18.35
C HIS A 198 -6.82 -19.61 -16.89
N TYR A 199 -8.07 -19.18 -16.68
CA TYR A 199 -8.61 -19.03 -15.33
C TYR A 199 -8.77 -20.40 -14.66
N ASN A 200 -7.98 -20.64 -13.60
CA ASN A 200 -8.13 -21.84 -12.79
C ASN A 200 -9.27 -21.62 -11.77
N SER A 201 -10.39 -22.32 -11.97
CA SER A 201 -11.57 -22.22 -11.10
C SER A 201 -11.40 -22.84 -9.72
N ILE A 202 -10.44 -23.75 -9.53
CA ILE A 202 -10.17 -24.44 -8.26
C ILE A 202 -9.51 -23.49 -7.26
N HIS A 203 -8.48 -22.76 -7.69
CA HIS A 203 -7.75 -21.81 -6.84
C HIS A 203 -8.11 -20.33 -7.10
N GLY A 204 -8.88 -20.06 -8.16
CA GLY A 204 -9.35 -18.72 -8.53
C GLY A 204 -8.25 -17.73 -8.92
N GLY A 205 -7.03 -18.22 -9.20
CA GLY A 205 -5.85 -17.37 -9.40
C GLY A 205 -5.45 -16.60 -8.15
N LYS A 206 -5.59 -17.20 -6.96
CA LYS A 206 -5.27 -16.57 -5.68
C LYS A 206 -4.25 -17.36 -4.87
N TRP A 207 -3.40 -16.63 -4.15
CA TRP A 207 -2.60 -17.18 -3.04
C TRP A 207 -3.01 -16.50 -1.74
N THR A 208 -2.95 -17.24 -0.64
CA THR A 208 -3.08 -16.62 0.69
C THR A 208 -1.86 -15.73 0.97
N THR A 209 -2.02 -14.75 1.85
CA THR A 209 -0.89 -13.97 2.38
C THR A 209 0.19 -14.84 3.00
N GLU A 210 -0.20 -15.92 3.68
CA GLU A 210 0.74 -16.88 4.28
C GLU A 210 1.60 -17.57 3.22
N ASN A 211 0.99 -18.04 2.12
CA ASN A 211 1.75 -18.64 1.01
C ASN A 211 2.65 -17.62 0.33
N PHE A 212 2.21 -16.37 0.19
CA PHE A 212 3.04 -15.30 -0.34
C PHE A 212 4.24 -15.02 0.57
N ARG A 213 4.04 -14.92 1.88
CA ARG A 213 5.12 -14.73 2.86
C ARG A 213 6.10 -15.89 2.84
N LEU A 214 5.61 -17.13 2.84
CA LEU A 214 6.44 -18.33 2.75
C LEU A 214 7.27 -18.35 1.46
N TRP A 215 6.67 -17.99 0.32
CA TRP A 215 7.39 -17.88 -0.95
C TRP A 215 8.48 -16.81 -0.89
N LEU A 216 8.18 -15.65 -0.28
CA LEU A 216 9.13 -14.54 -0.16
C LEU A 216 10.31 -14.90 0.75
N GLU A 217 10.03 -15.53 1.90
CA GLU A 217 11.05 -16.04 2.82
C GLU A 217 11.95 -17.09 2.14
N GLY A 218 11.36 -18.04 1.42
CA GLY A 218 12.08 -19.11 0.74
C GLY A 218 12.92 -18.64 -0.46
N THR A 219 12.54 -17.54 -1.12
CA THR A 219 13.22 -17.08 -2.35
C THR A 219 14.10 -15.85 -2.15
N LYS A 220 13.80 -14.99 -1.17
CA LYS A 220 14.49 -13.72 -0.92
C LYS A 220 15.02 -13.58 0.50
N GLY A 221 14.64 -14.49 1.40
CA GLY A 221 15.05 -14.50 2.79
C GLY A 221 14.08 -13.77 3.71
N LYS A 222 14.07 -14.20 4.97
CA LYS A 222 13.21 -13.64 6.02
C LYS A 222 13.35 -12.13 6.24
N PRO A 223 14.55 -11.52 6.26
CA PRO A 223 14.68 -10.07 6.47
C PRO A 223 13.96 -9.22 5.41
N VAL A 224 13.95 -9.67 4.15
CA VAL A 224 13.25 -8.98 3.05
C VAL A 224 11.74 -9.09 3.24
N ALA A 225 11.27 -10.28 3.64
CA ALA A 225 9.85 -10.50 3.94
C ALA A 225 9.38 -9.62 5.10
N ASP A 226 10.10 -9.63 6.22
CA ASP A 226 9.76 -8.83 7.40
C ASP A 226 9.70 -7.34 7.05
N LYS A 227 10.74 -6.81 6.38
CA LYS A 227 10.78 -5.42 5.93
C LYS A 227 9.58 -5.04 5.05
N LEU A 228 9.20 -5.90 4.10
CA LEU A 228 8.07 -5.62 3.21
C LEU A 228 6.74 -5.56 3.97
N PHE A 229 6.51 -6.49 4.91
CA PHE A 229 5.29 -6.49 5.71
C PHE A 229 5.24 -5.31 6.69
N ASP A 230 6.39 -4.89 7.24
CA ASP A 230 6.50 -3.67 8.03
C ASP A 230 6.17 -2.42 7.20
N GLU A 231 6.65 -2.34 5.96
CA GLU A 231 6.31 -1.26 5.03
C GLU A 231 4.81 -1.25 4.71
N ILE A 232 4.19 -2.42 4.51
CA ILE A 232 2.74 -2.55 4.34
C ILE A 232 1.97 -2.03 5.56
N HIS A 233 2.38 -2.41 6.77
CA HIS A 233 1.76 -1.92 8.01
C HIS A 233 1.88 -0.40 8.14
N TRP A 234 3.06 0.13 7.81
CA TRP A 234 3.34 1.57 7.80
C TRP A 234 2.41 2.33 6.86
N ILE A 235 2.22 1.81 5.64
CA ILE A 235 1.30 2.36 4.64
C ILE A 235 -0.11 2.47 5.20
N VAL A 236 -0.62 1.38 5.79
CA VAL A 236 -1.98 1.33 6.34
C VAL A 236 -2.15 2.36 7.46
N VAL A 237 -1.23 2.41 8.42
CA VAL A 237 -1.30 3.34 9.55
C VAL A 237 -1.28 4.79 9.06
N HIS A 238 -0.36 5.15 8.16
CA HIS A 238 -0.25 6.53 7.69
C HIS A 238 -1.37 6.93 6.72
N SER A 239 -1.97 6.00 5.97
CA SER A 239 -3.18 6.30 5.21
C SER A 239 -4.38 6.56 6.11
N LEU A 240 -4.51 5.85 7.24
CA LEU A 240 -5.56 6.09 8.24
C LEU A 240 -5.34 7.42 8.98
N LYS A 241 -4.11 7.73 9.40
CA LYS A 241 -3.77 9.01 10.04
C LYS A 241 -4.07 10.20 9.11
N ALA A 242 -3.82 10.06 7.81
CA ALA A 242 -4.09 11.12 6.84
C ALA A 242 -5.56 11.55 6.74
N VAL A 243 -6.49 10.67 7.12
CA VAL A 243 -7.94 10.92 7.08
C VAL A 243 -8.57 11.13 8.45
N ALA A 244 -7.88 10.81 9.55
CA ALA A 244 -8.41 10.85 10.92
C ALA A 244 -9.02 12.22 11.30
N ASN A 245 -8.42 13.33 10.84
CA ASN A 245 -8.91 14.68 11.11
C ASN A 245 -10.13 15.09 10.27
N VAL A 246 -10.38 14.41 9.15
CA VAL A 246 -11.49 14.74 8.23
C VAL A 246 -12.67 13.80 8.40
N LEU A 247 -12.42 12.55 8.79
CA LEU A 247 -13.47 11.58 9.05
C LEU A 247 -14.33 12.02 10.24
N ILE A 248 -15.62 11.83 10.10
CA ILE A 248 -16.59 12.07 11.16
C ILE A 248 -16.52 10.85 12.08
N ASN A 249 -15.89 11.03 13.24
CA ASN A 249 -15.79 9.97 14.23
C ASN A 249 -17.12 9.86 15.00
N ASP A 250 -17.86 8.80 14.74
CA ASP A 250 -19.03 8.40 15.52
C ASP A 250 -18.70 7.07 16.23
N ARG A 251 -18.93 7.02 17.56
CA ARG A 251 -18.65 5.83 18.38
C ARG A 251 -19.57 4.65 18.07
N HIS A 252 -20.69 4.90 17.38
CA HIS A 252 -21.56 3.84 16.88
C HIS A 252 -21.01 3.18 15.60
N CYS A 253 -19.92 3.69 15.04
CA CYS A 253 -19.39 3.22 13.77
C CYS A 253 -18.12 2.40 13.94
N PHE A 254 -18.00 1.36 13.12
CA PHE A 254 -16.76 0.65 12.81
C PHE A 254 -16.71 0.42 11.31
N GLU A 255 -15.56 0.12 10.74
CA GLU A 255 -15.49 -0.21 9.32
C GLU A 255 -14.36 -1.18 9.02
N CYS A 256 -14.67 -2.21 8.22
CA CYS A 256 -13.70 -3.14 7.70
C CYS A 256 -13.35 -2.73 6.26
N TYR A 257 -12.11 -2.30 6.06
CA TYR A 257 -11.57 -1.86 4.78
C TYR A 257 -10.80 -2.99 4.09
N GLY A 258 -10.93 -3.06 2.76
CA GLY A 258 -10.06 -3.86 1.91
C GLY A 258 -8.95 -3.00 1.31
N TYR A 259 -7.71 -3.22 1.72
CA TYR A 259 -6.54 -2.55 1.16
C TYR A 259 -6.00 -3.30 -0.03
N ASP A 260 -5.73 -2.58 -1.13
CA ASP A 260 -5.14 -3.14 -2.35
C ASP A 260 -3.75 -2.55 -2.54
N ILE A 261 -2.75 -3.41 -2.43
CA ILE A 261 -1.34 -3.04 -2.50
C ILE A 261 -0.71 -3.73 -3.70
N ILE A 262 0.12 -3.01 -4.45
CA ILE A 262 1.01 -3.59 -5.46
C ILE A 262 2.43 -3.50 -4.92
N ILE A 263 3.21 -4.55 -5.14
CA ILE A 263 4.62 -4.61 -4.77
C ILE A 263 5.41 -4.53 -6.06
N ASP A 264 6.46 -3.72 -6.09
CA ASP A 264 7.38 -3.63 -7.23
C ASP A 264 8.56 -4.60 -7.10
N ASP A 265 9.36 -4.72 -8.15
CA ASP A 265 10.53 -5.60 -8.23
C ASP A 265 11.67 -5.25 -7.25
N ASN A 266 11.64 -4.05 -6.67
CA ASN A 266 12.55 -3.61 -5.61
C ASN A 266 12.00 -3.88 -4.20
N PHE A 267 10.89 -4.62 -4.09
CA PHE A 267 10.17 -4.91 -2.85
C PHE A 267 9.65 -3.65 -2.14
N LYS A 268 9.33 -2.60 -2.89
CA LYS A 268 8.59 -1.45 -2.38
C LYS A 268 7.09 -1.66 -2.54
N ALA A 269 6.33 -1.31 -1.52
CA ALA A 269 4.89 -1.44 -1.50
C ALA A 269 4.20 -0.13 -1.92
N TRP A 270 3.15 -0.26 -2.72
CA TRP A 270 2.38 0.85 -3.26
C TRP A 270 0.89 0.69 -2.96
N LEU A 271 0.32 1.65 -2.23
CA LEU A 271 -1.12 1.72 -2.00
C LEU A 271 -1.85 2.15 -3.28
N VAL A 272 -2.69 1.26 -3.80
CA VAL A 272 -3.41 1.48 -5.06
C VAL A 272 -4.82 2.00 -4.80
N GLU A 273 -5.55 1.35 -3.90
CA GLU A 273 -6.92 1.68 -3.52
C GLU A 273 -7.26 1.13 -2.13
N VAL A 274 -8.23 1.77 -1.48
CA VAL A 274 -8.87 1.29 -0.26
C VAL A 274 -10.35 1.13 -0.54
N ASN A 275 -10.88 -0.06 -0.32
CA ASN A 275 -12.25 -0.42 -0.61
C ASN A 275 -13.08 -0.45 0.68
N ALA A 276 -14.12 0.37 0.76
CA ALA A 276 -15.15 0.22 1.77
C ALA A 276 -16.03 -0.98 1.43
N SER A 277 -16.47 -1.73 2.45
CA SER A 277 -17.29 -2.93 2.24
C SER A 277 -16.67 -3.88 1.19
N PRO A 278 -15.44 -4.40 1.45
CA PRO A 278 -14.76 -5.28 0.50
C PRO A 278 -15.66 -6.48 0.18
N SER A 279 -15.72 -6.85 -1.10
CA SER A 279 -16.64 -7.90 -1.58
C SER A 279 -16.51 -9.18 -0.74
N LEU A 280 -17.61 -9.57 -0.10
CA LEU A 280 -17.73 -10.81 0.66
C LEU A 280 -18.19 -12.01 -0.19
N SER A 281 -18.36 -11.83 -1.50
CA SER A 281 -18.72 -12.92 -2.41
C SER A 281 -17.62 -13.98 -2.48
N ALA A 282 -17.91 -15.23 -2.12
CA ALA A 282 -16.93 -16.31 -2.14
C ALA A 282 -16.94 -17.03 -3.49
N THR A 283 -15.80 -17.01 -4.19
CA THR A 283 -15.63 -17.73 -5.47
C THR A 283 -14.99 -19.10 -5.30
N THR A 284 -14.29 -19.32 -4.19
CA THR A 284 -13.60 -20.58 -3.85
C THR A 284 -13.93 -21.00 -2.42
N ALA A 285 -13.65 -22.25 -2.06
CA ALA A 285 -13.82 -22.72 -0.68
C ALA A 285 -12.93 -21.95 0.30
N SER A 286 -11.68 -21.66 -0.08
CA SER A 286 -10.76 -20.85 0.70
C SER A 286 -11.27 -19.42 0.92
N ASP A 287 -11.84 -18.78 -0.11
CA ASP A 287 -12.50 -17.47 0.04
C ASP A 287 -13.65 -17.52 1.05
N ARG A 288 -14.47 -18.59 1.00
CA ARG A 288 -15.62 -18.75 1.89
C ARG A 288 -15.17 -18.87 3.34
N ILE A 289 -14.15 -19.70 3.61
CA ILE A 289 -13.60 -19.90 4.95
C ILE A 289 -13.00 -18.59 5.48
N LEU A 290 -12.16 -17.92 4.68
CA LEU A 290 -11.53 -16.66 5.07
C LEU A 290 -12.58 -15.60 5.42
N LYS A 291 -13.57 -15.41 4.55
CA LYS A 291 -14.58 -14.34 4.71
C LYS A 291 -15.54 -14.63 5.85
N TYR A 292 -15.90 -15.89 6.06
CA TYR A 292 -16.72 -16.29 7.21
C TYR A 292 -15.99 -16.00 8.52
N LYS A 293 -14.72 -16.41 8.64
CA LYS A 293 -13.89 -16.10 9.81
C LYS A 293 -13.71 -14.60 10.02
N LEU A 294 -13.43 -13.86 8.93
CA LEU A 294 -13.29 -12.40 8.98
C LEU A 294 -14.54 -11.73 9.57
N VAL A 295 -15.73 -12.06 9.07
CA VAL A 295 -16.98 -11.47 9.57
C VAL A 295 -17.22 -11.85 11.03
N ASN A 296 -16.98 -13.11 11.39
CA ASN A 296 -17.10 -13.59 12.77
C ASN A 296 -16.18 -12.82 13.72
N ASP A 297 -14.90 -12.69 13.36
CA ASP A 297 -13.90 -12.00 14.19
C ASP A 297 -14.17 -10.49 14.27
N VAL A 298 -14.65 -9.86 13.19
CA VAL A 298 -15.11 -8.45 13.22
C VAL A 298 -16.24 -8.28 14.22
N VAL A 299 -17.25 -9.18 14.18
CA VAL A 299 -18.38 -9.13 15.11
C VAL A 299 -17.91 -9.33 16.55
N ASN A 300 -16.98 -10.26 16.82
CA ASN A 300 -16.45 -10.49 18.17
C ASN A 300 -15.70 -9.28 18.75
N ILE A 301 -15.01 -8.51 17.91
CA ILE A 301 -14.31 -7.27 18.32
C ILE A 301 -15.32 -6.16 18.62
N VAL A 302 -16.31 -6.00 17.75
CA VAL A 302 -17.25 -4.88 17.80
C VAL A 302 -18.37 -5.10 18.83
N ILE A 303 -18.87 -6.33 18.92
CA ILE A 303 -19.97 -6.74 19.80
C ILE A 303 -19.38 -7.60 20.93
N PRO A 304 -19.47 -7.16 22.20
CA PRO A 304 -18.96 -7.96 23.31
C PRO A 304 -19.78 -9.25 23.46
N ASN A 305 -19.09 -10.37 23.69
CA ASN A 305 -19.72 -11.68 23.88
C ASN A 305 -20.79 -11.63 24.98
N GLY A 306 -22.04 -11.94 24.62
CA GLY A 306 -23.15 -12.05 25.57
C GLY A 306 -23.66 -10.73 26.16
N ALA A 307 -23.20 -9.58 25.67
CA ALA A 307 -23.63 -8.27 26.15
C ALA A 307 -24.25 -7.42 25.04
N ILE A 308 -25.19 -6.55 25.41
CA ILE A 308 -25.68 -5.49 24.54
C ILE A 308 -24.49 -4.56 24.25
N PRO A 309 -24.22 -4.20 22.97
CA PRO A 309 -23.19 -3.22 22.67
C PRO A 309 -23.41 -1.95 23.49
N ASP A 310 -22.36 -1.36 24.02
CA ASP A 310 -22.43 -0.01 24.58
C ASP A 310 -21.27 0.82 24.05
N VAL A 311 -21.58 1.83 23.25
CA VAL A 311 -20.61 2.78 22.67
C VAL A 311 -19.93 3.67 23.72
N LYS A 312 -20.45 3.69 24.96
CA LYS A 312 -19.83 4.41 26.07
C LYS A 312 -18.73 3.60 26.76
N SER A 313 -18.67 2.29 26.55
CA SER A 313 -17.63 1.44 27.13
C SER A 313 -16.30 1.60 26.37
N ASN A 314 -15.22 1.89 27.09
CA ASN A 314 -13.87 1.80 26.54
C ASN A 314 -13.50 0.32 26.43
N LYS A 315 -13.81 -0.29 25.29
CA LYS A 315 -13.58 -1.72 25.07
C LYS A 315 -12.08 -1.99 24.92
N THR A 316 -11.49 -2.59 25.94
CA THR A 316 -10.24 -3.33 25.79
C THR A 316 -10.61 -4.73 25.32
N VAL A 317 -10.29 -5.04 24.07
CA VAL A 317 -10.62 -6.33 23.46
C VAL A 317 -9.53 -7.34 23.84
N SER A 318 -9.90 -8.51 24.35
CA SER A 318 -8.94 -9.56 24.68
C SER A 318 -8.36 -10.20 23.42
N LYS A 319 -7.18 -10.83 23.53
CA LYS A 319 -6.54 -11.49 22.38
C LYS A 319 -7.41 -12.61 21.79
N GLU A 320 -8.18 -13.30 22.63
CA GLU A 320 -9.11 -14.35 22.23
C GLU A 320 -10.27 -13.79 21.41
N GLN A 321 -10.77 -12.61 21.78
CA GLN A 321 -11.85 -11.93 21.06
C GLN A 321 -11.40 -11.36 19.71
N MET A 322 -10.12 -11.01 19.57
CA MET A 322 -9.56 -10.53 18.29
C MET A 322 -9.50 -11.63 17.22
N GLY A 323 -9.54 -12.91 17.61
CA GLY A 323 -9.45 -14.02 16.65
C GLY A 323 -8.16 -13.94 15.82
N LEU A 324 -8.31 -13.78 14.50
CA LEU A 324 -7.17 -13.63 13.57
C LEU A 324 -6.78 -12.17 13.29
N PHE A 325 -7.34 -11.20 14.00
CA PHE A 325 -6.82 -9.83 13.99
C PHE A 325 -5.62 -9.68 14.91
N ASP A 326 -4.66 -8.88 14.47
CA ASP A 326 -3.64 -8.28 15.33
C ASP A 326 -3.92 -6.78 15.48
N LEU A 327 -3.64 -6.22 16.66
CA LEU A 327 -3.69 -4.78 16.89
C LEU A 327 -2.58 -4.12 16.07
N LEU A 328 -2.97 -3.33 15.07
CA LEU A 328 -2.05 -2.64 14.17
C LEU A 328 -1.59 -1.30 14.76
N TYR A 329 -2.54 -0.54 15.33
CA TYR A 329 -2.25 0.77 15.93
C TYR A 329 -3.31 1.13 16.97
N ASP A 330 -2.86 1.66 18.10
CA ASP A 330 -3.69 2.22 19.17
C ASP A 330 -3.11 3.58 19.57
N GLU A 331 -3.80 4.66 19.22
CA GLU A 331 -3.34 6.02 19.46
C GLU A 331 -3.18 6.34 20.94
N GLU A 332 -4.05 5.80 21.80
CA GLU A 332 -3.98 6.03 23.25
C GLU A 332 -2.68 5.46 23.83
N LYS A 333 -2.37 4.20 23.48
CA LYS A 333 -1.14 3.53 23.92
C LYS A 333 0.12 4.21 23.41
N ALA A 334 0.10 4.67 22.16
CA ALA A 334 1.24 5.38 21.58
C ALA A 334 1.53 6.70 22.31
N HIS A 335 0.50 7.39 22.82
CA HIS A 335 0.68 8.62 23.62
C HIS A 335 1.16 8.32 25.05
N GLU A 336 0.69 7.23 25.67
CA GLU A 336 1.17 6.78 26.98
C GLU A 336 2.67 6.44 26.95
N ASP A 337 3.13 5.71 25.93
CA ASP A 337 4.55 5.38 25.72
C ASP A 337 5.44 6.62 25.48
N THR A 338 4.86 7.74 25.06
CA THR A 338 5.58 9.01 24.85
C THR A 338 5.67 9.86 26.12
N THR A 339 4.75 9.67 27.07
CA THR A 339 4.61 10.51 28.28
C THR A 339 5.16 9.86 29.55
N GLY A 340 5.31 8.54 29.58
CA GLY A 340 6.00 7.79 30.62
C GLY A 340 7.41 7.37 30.18
N VAL A 341 8.44 7.91 30.84
CA VAL A 341 9.86 7.50 30.75
C VAL A 341 10.65 8.06 29.55
N THR A 342 11.84 8.58 29.88
CA THR A 342 12.94 8.96 28.99
C THR A 342 13.07 8.05 27.77
N CYS A 343 12.89 8.66 26.59
CA CYS A 343 13.27 8.18 25.25
C CYS A 343 13.68 6.70 25.19
N PRO A 344 12.74 5.77 24.99
CA PRO A 344 13.08 4.52 24.35
C PRO A 344 13.36 4.87 22.89
N GLN A 345 14.61 4.74 22.46
CA GLN A 345 14.90 4.66 21.03
C GLN A 345 13.91 3.67 20.41
N PRO A 346 13.24 4.02 19.29
CA PRO A 346 12.51 3.02 18.56
C PRO A 346 13.52 1.93 18.16
N CYS A 347 13.16 0.66 18.33
CA CYS A 347 13.91 -0.48 17.78
C CYS A 347 13.96 -0.36 16.25
N TYR A 348 14.91 0.44 15.78
CA TYR A 348 15.41 0.54 14.41
C TYR A 348 16.94 0.67 14.52
N GLN A 349 17.58 -0.36 15.09
CA GLN A 349 19.00 -0.58 14.88
C GLN A 349 19.16 -1.80 13.97
N HIS A 350 19.23 -1.56 12.67
CA HIS A 350 20.09 -2.26 11.70
C HIS A 350 19.83 -1.68 10.32
N LEU A 351 20.28 -0.44 10.10
CA LEU A 351 20.49 0.15 8.77
C LEU A 351 21.41 1.38 8.94
N SER A 352 22.67 1.12 9.30
CA SER A 352 23.85 1.96 8.97
C SER A 352 25.07 1.51 9.79
N SER A 353 26.00 0.80 9.14
CA SER A 353 27.45 0.91 9.39
C SER A 353 28.23 -0.06 8.50
N SER A 354 28.46 0.35 7.26
CA SER A 354 29.65 -0.08 6.53
C SER A 354 30.26 1.17 5.88
N GLY A 355 31.15 1.81 6.62
CA GLY A 355 31.82 3.03 6.20
C GLY A 355 32.99 3.35 7.10
N SER A 356 34.15 2.77 6.75
CA SER A 356 35.48 3.34 6.89
C SER A 356 35.82 4.12 8.18
N THR A 357 36.63 3.53 9.04
CA THR A 357 37.51 4.31 9.94
C THR A 357 38.96 3.88 9.76
N SER A 358 39.72 4.80 9.16
CA SER A 358 41.16 4.90 9.20
C SER A 358 41.61 5.06 10.65
N ASN A 359 42.38 4.09 11.17
CA ASN A 359 43.05 4.22 12.46
C ASN A 359 44.45 4.83 12.26
N HIS A 360 44.56 6.12 12.56
CA HIS A 360 45.82 6.72 13.01
C HIS A 360 46.02 6.36 14.49
N ILE A 361 47.07 5.59 14.80
CA ILE A 361 47.56 5.40 16.17
C ILE A 361 48.90 6.11 16.26
N VAL A 362 48.98 7.06 17.19
CA VAL A 362 50.23 7.67 17.68
C VAL A 362 50.47 7.10 19.08
N SER A 363 51.56 6.35 19.27
CA SER A 363 52.23 6.24 20.58
C SER A 363 53.74 5.99 20.42
N GLN A 364 54.49 7.01 20.85
CA GLN A 364 55.78 7.09 21.54
C GLN A 364 56.88 5.99 21.38
N ALA A 365 58.05 6.49 20.93
CA ALA A 365 59.47 6.13 21.17
C ALA A 365 59.79 4.96 22.14
N ALA A 366 60.56 3.90 21.82
CA ALA A 366 61.98 3.71 21.41
C ALA A 366 62.67 2.77 22.46
N PRO A 367 63.88 2.16 22.30
CA PRO A 367 64.79 2.06 21.14
C PRO A 367 65.48 0.67 20.91
N ARG A 368 66.33 0.62 19.87
CA ARG A 368 67.52 -0.26 19.60
C ARG A 368 67.35 -1.70 19.08
N GLY A 369 67.96 -1.96 17.91
CA GLY A 369 68.40 -3.31 17.51
C GLY A 369 68.77 -3.46 16.03
N ARG A 370 70.08 -3.51 15.75
CA ARG A 370 70.82 -3.95 14.53
C ARG A 370 70.06 -4.84 13.51
N ARG A 371 70.09 -4.54 12.20
CA ARG A 371 71.15 -4.75 11.16
C ARG A 371 70.93 -6.06 10.39
N GLU A 372 71.23 -6.01 9.08
CA GLU A 372 71.33 -7.12 8.11
C GLU A 372 70.02 -7.63 7.51
N SER A 373 69.91 -8.09 6.25
CA SER A 373 70.61 -7.87 4.98
C SER A 373 69.76 -8.56 3.90
N ARG A 374 69.83 -8.03 2.67
CA ARG A 374 69.63 -8.69 1.36
C ARG A 374 69.18 -10.16 1.34
N ILE A 375 68.22 -10.48 0.46
CA ILE A 375 68.47 -11.32 -0.75
C ILE A 375 67.24 -11.27 -1.69
N SER A 376 67.54 -11.04 -2.96
CA SER A 376 66.68 -11.18 -4.14
C SER A 376 66.62 -12.64 -4.62
N MET A 377 65.50 -13.06 -5.22
CA MET A 377 65.42 -13.93 -6.41
C MET A 377 63.92 -14.10 -6.75
N SER A 378 63.38 -13.39 -7.75
CA SER A 378 63.31 -13.76 -9.17
C SER A 378 62.51 -15.04 -9.49
N LYS A 379 61.36 -14.82 -10.12
CA LYS A 379 60.75 -15.53 -11.27
C LYS A 379 60.78 -17.06 -11.29
N ILE A 380 59.61 -17.67 -11.46
CA ILE A 380 59.34 -18.63 -12.55
C ILE A 380 57.85 -18.53 -12.94
N SER A 381 57.65 -18.39 -14.24
CA SER A 381 56.41 -18.49 -15.01
C SER A 381 56.28 -19.89 -15.61
N ALA A 382 55.05 -20.45 -15.67
CA ALA A 382 54.53 -21.32 -16.75
C ALA A 382 53.11 -21.73 -16.34
N GLN A 383 52.04 -21.26 -16.98
CA GLN A 383 51.41 -21.88 -18.16
C GLN A 383 51.26 -23.41 -18.08
N LYS A 384 50.05 -23.85 -17.76
CA LYS A 384 49.19 -24.59 -18.70
C LYS A 384 47.73 -24.44 -18.32
#